data_AF-A0ABD5SK75-F1
#
_entry.id   AF-A0ABD5SK75-F1
#
_cell.length_a   1.000
_cell.length_b   1.000
_cell.length_c   1.000
_cell.angle_alpha   90.00
_cell.angle_beta   90.00
_cell.angle_gamma   90.00
#
_symmetry.space_group_name_H-M   'P 1'
#
loop_
_entity.id
_entity.type
_entity.pdbx_description
1 polymer ?
#
loop_
_entity_poly.entity_id
_entity_poly.type
_entity_poly.pdbx_seq_one_letter_code
_entity_poly.pdbx_strand_id
1 'polypeptide(L)'
;MEADVPLEWNTEECRTYTPADTDREMQYRTYRHESGDLRLKVAPASLDGEDHPGYSLTATSYPGLDLSETMRVRTVLTFERCNRIAREFMDLFSASYDGPGSLEDALDYAYERTREHR
;
A
#
# COMPACT_ATOMS: atom_id res chain seq x y z
N MET A 1 -11.88 16.85 1.14
CA MET A 1 -12.45 15.99 0.09
C MET A 1 -12.30 14.59 0.61
N GLU A 2 -13.41 14.05 1.11
CA GLU A 2 -13.55 12.81 1.87
C GLU A 2 -13.73 11.59 0.95
N ALA A 3 -13.28 10.43 1.45
CA ALA A 3 -13.52 9.05 1.00
C ALA A 3 -13.08 8.67 -0.43
N ASP A 4 -11.78 8.50 -0.62
CA ASP A 4 -11.20 7.85 -1.82
C ASP A 4 -10.58 6.48 -1.49
N VAL A 5 -11.02 5.90 -0.36
CA VAL A 5 -10.59 4.62 0.23
C VAL A 5 -11.80 3.92 0.87
N PRO A 6 -11.79 2.57 1.04
CA PRO A 6 -12.88 1.85 1.67
C PRO A 6 -13.14 2.32 3.12
N LEU A 7 -14.33 2.02 3.66
CA LEU A 7 -14.80 2.54 4.96
C LEU A 7 -13.85 2.21 6.11
N GLU A 8 -13.28 1.00 6.10
CA GLU A 8 -12.36 0.52 7.14
C GLU A 8 -10.93 1.07 7.01
N TRP A 9 -10.69 1.95 6.04
CA TRP A 9 -9.36 2.48 5.74
C TRP A 9 -9.28 3.98 5.94
N ASN A 10 -8.16 4.40 6.50
CA ASN A 10 -7.83 5.79 6.73
C ASN A 10 -6.62 6.19 5.90
N THR A 11 -6.65 7.38 5.31
CA THR A 11 -5.47 7.98 4.70
C THR A 11 -4.65 8.66 5.79
N GLU A 12 -3.49 8.11 6.14
CA GLU A 12 -2.64 8.66 7.21
C GLU A 12 -1.79 9.84 6.74
N GLU A 13 -1.17 9.70 5.57
CA GLU A 13 -0.26 10.71 5.06
C GLU A 13 -0.44 10.85 3.55
N CYS A 14 -0.49 12.10 3.09
CA CYS A 14 -0.46 12.50 1.69
C CYS A 14 0.60 13.59 1.56
N ARG A 15 1.70 13.29 0.88
CA ARG A 15 2.75 14.27 0.61
C ARG A 15 3.06 14.33 -0.87
N THR A 16 3.31 15.54 -1.32
CA THR A 16 3.81 15.82 -2.66
C THR A 16 5.12 16.58 -2.48
N TYR A 17 6.17 16.18 -3.17
CA TYR A 17 7.48 16.81 -3.06
C TYR A 17 8.25 16.71 -4.37
N THR A 18 9.10 17.68 -4.66
CA THR A 18 10.00 17.66 -5.80
C THR A 18 11.42 17.43 -5.28
N PRO A 19 12.04 16.27 -5.54
CA PRO A 19 13.43 16.02 -5.13
C PRO A 19 14.38 17.04 -5.77
N ALA A 20 15.42 17.45 -5.07
CA ALA A 20 16.35 18.48 -5.55
C ALA A 20 17.05 18.13 -6.89
N ASP A 21 17.18 16.85 -7.19
CA ASP A 21 17.89 16.33 -8.37
C ASP A 21 16.97 16.11 -9.60
N THR A 22 15.68 16.43 -9.49
CA THR A 22 14.73 16.24 -10.60
C THR A 22 13.66 17.33 -10.63
N ASP A 23 13.23 17.70 -11.83
CA ASP A 23 12.06 18.59 -12.03
C ASP A 23 10.73 17.84 -11.85
N ARG A 24 10.77 16.52 -11.64
CA ARG A 24 9.58 15.69 -11.50
C ARG A 24 9.02 15.73 -10.09
N GLU A 25 7.79 16.26 -9.97
CA GLU A 25 7.00 16.14 -8.75
C GLU A 25 6.71 14.66 -8.43
N MET A 26 7.01 14.27 -7.19
CA MET A 26 6.78 12.94 -6.64
C MET A 26 5.68 12.99 -5.59
N GLN A 27 4.93 11.90 -5.49
CA GLN A 27 3.86 11.75 -4.51
C GLN A 27 4.16 10.61 -3.55
N TYR A 28 3.67 10.73 -2.33
CA TYR A 28 3.79 9.73 -1.29
C TYR A 28 2.46 9.65 -0.58
N ARG A 29 1.97 8.42 -0.38
CA ARG A 29 0.73 8.20 0.34
C ARG A 29 0.78 6.95 1.20
N THR A 30 0.24 7.04 2.42
CA THR A 30 0.03 5.87 3.26
C THR A 30 -1.39 5.72 3.72
N TYR A 31 -1.82 4.48 3.81
CA TYR A 31 -3.13 4.06 4.24
C TYR A 31 -3.01 3.13 5.42
N ARG A 32 -3.97 3.17 6.33
CA ARG A 32 -4.02 2.30 7.49
C ARG A 32 -5.42 1.75 7.68
N HIS A 33 -5.50 0.45 7.88
CA HIS A 33 -6.74 -0.22 8.26
C HIS A 33 -7.13 0.16 9.70
N GLU A 34 -8.43 0.30 9.98
CA GLU A 34 -8.95 0.73 11.28
C GLU A 34 -8.50 -0.17 12.44
N SER A 35 -8.32 -1.47 12.18
CA SER A 35 -7.83 -2.43 13.17
C SER A 35 -6.39 -2.14 13.61
N GLY A 36 -5.63 -1.42 12.80
CA GLY A 36 -4.22 -1.14 13.02
C GLY A 36 -3.26 -2.26 12.61
N ASP A 37 -3.79 -3.40 12.14
CA ASP A 37 -2.98 -4.57 11.78
C ASP A 37 -2.28 -4.44 10.43
N LEU A 38 -2.68 -3.47 9.60
CA LEU A 38 -2.17 -3.34 8.24
C LEU A 38 -2.02 -1.88 7.83
N ARG A 39 -0.87 -1.59 7.21
CA ARG A 39 -0.55 -0.30 6.59
C ARG A 39 -0.11 -0.52 5.15
N LEU A 40 -0.63 0.28 4.23
CA LEU A 40 -0.18 0.33 2.84
C LEU A 40 0.62 1.61 2.59
N LYS A 41 1.64 1.51 1.74
CA LYS A 41 2.49 2.62 1.31
C LYS A 41 2.56 2.64 -0.20
N VAL A 42 2.20 3.78 -0.80
CA VAL A 42 2.44 4.11 -2.21
C VAL A 42 3.54 5.17 -2.23
N ALA A 43 4.72 4.77 -2.69
CA ALA A 43 5.89 5.65 -2.72
C ALA A 43 6.67 5.44 -4.03
N PRO A 44 7.49 6.42 -4.46
CA PRO A 44 8.42 6.21 -5.55
C PRO A 44 9.31 5.00 -5.24
N ALA A 45 9.51 4.12 -6.23
CA ALA A 45 10.25 2.86 -6.06
C ALA A 45 11.69 3.10 -5.58
N SER A 46 12.27 4.23 -5.98
CA SER A 46 13.60 4.68 -5.55
C SER A 46 13.72 4.91 -4.04
N LEU A 47 12.62 5.20 -3.34
CA LEU A 47 12.62 5.30 -1.87
C LEU A 47 12.69 3.92 -1.18
N ASP A 48 12.38 2.85 -1.90
CA ASP A 48 12.42 1.46 -1.42
C ASP A 48 13.70 0.74 -1.85
N GLY A 49 14.70 1.49 -2.34
CA GLY A 49 15.99 0.96 -2.80
C GLY A 49 15.95 0.32 -4.19
N GLU A 50 14.86 0.47 -4.95
CA GLU A 50 14.79 -0.01 -6.33
C GLU A 50 15.41 0.99 -7.31
N ASP A 51 16.26 0.49 -8.20
CA ASP A 51 16.82 1.27 -9.32
C ASP A 51 15.76 1.51 -10.43
N HIS A 52 14.60 0.85 -10.33
CA HIS A 52 13.54 0.94 -11.33
C HIS A 52 12.75 2.25 -11.20
N PRO A 53 12.49 2.96 -12.31
CA PRO A 53 11.62 4.12 -12.28
C PRO A 53 10.17 3.70 -11.98
N GLY A 54 9.49 4.43 -11.12
CA GLY A 54 8.06 4.21 -10.87
C GLY A 54 7.69 4.40 -9.40
N TYR A 55 6.61 3.72 -9.02
CA TYR A 55 5.98 3.73 -7.71
C TYR A 55 5.76 2.29 -7.26
N SER A 56 6.13 2.00 -6.02
CA SER A 56 5.95 0.70 -5.39
C SER A 56 4.83 0.77 -4.37
N LEU A 57 3.97 -0.26 -4.40
CA LEU A 57 2.99 -0.53 -3.37
C LEU A 57 3.58 -1.54 -2.39
N THR A 58 3.70 -1.13 -1.14
CA THR A 58 4.20 -1.97 -0.05
C THR A 58 3.09 -2.17 0.98
N ALA A 59 2.94 -3.38 1.49
CA ALA A 59 2.06 -3.72 2.60
C ALA A 59 2.90 -4.05 3.83
N THR A 60 2.60 -3.42 4.95
CA THR A 60 3.24 -3.67 6.25
C THR A 60 2.19 -4.17 7.23
N SER A 61 2.29 -5.43 7.61
CA SER A 61 1.43 -6.05 8.61
C SER A 61 2.05 -5.94 10.01
N TYR A 62 1.18 -5.84 11.01
CA TYR A 62 1.54 -5.79 12.42
C TYR A 62 0.87 -6.96 13.16
N PRO A 63 1.33 -8.20 12.93
CA PRO A 63 0.73 -9.38 13.56
C PRO A 63 1.03 -9.40 15.07
N GLY A 64 0.14 -8.83 15.89
CA GLY A 64 0.22 -8.89 17.35
C GLY A 64 1.47 -8.20 17.96
N LEU A 65 2.09 -8.84 18.95
CA LEU A 65 3.32 -8.36 19.64
C LEU A 65 4.61 -8.67 18.87
N ASP A 66 4.50 -9.31 17.71
CA ASP A 66 5.65 -9.70 16.89
C ASP A 66 6.05 -8.58 15.93
N LEU A 67 7.27 -8.67 15.42
CA LEU A 67 7.88 -7.63 14.58
C LEU A 67 6.99 -7.33 13.36
N SER A 68 6.95 -6.07 12.93
CA SER A 68 6.23 -5.69 11.71
C SER A 68 6.84 -6.38 10.50
N GLU A 69 6.02 -7.05 9.70
CA GLU A 69 6.45 -7.64 8.44
C GLU A 69 6.09 -6.71 7.28
N THR A 70 7.01 -6.52 6.34
CA THR A 70 6.80 -5.63 5.19
C THR A 70 7.07 -6.39 3.91
N MET A 71 6.09 -6.41 3.01
CA MET A 71 6.19 -7.04 1.70
C MET A 71 5.86 -6.07 0.57
N ARG A 72 6.54 -6.25 -0.56
CA ARG A 72 6.26 -5.51 -1.79
C ARG A 72 5.16 -6.21 -2.57
N VAL A 73 4.06 -5.51 -2.79
CA VAL A 73 2.92 -6.00 -3.57
C VAL A 73 3.23 -5.91 -5.06
N ARG A 74 3.59 -4.71 -5.53
CA ARG A 74 3.75 -4.44 -6.96
C ARG A 74 4.46 -3.12 -7.21
N THR A 75 5.21 -3.04 -8.31
CA THR A 75 5.83 -1.80 -8.80
C THR A 75 5.23 -1.42 -10.16
N VAL A 76 4.84 -0.16 -10.34
CA VAL A 76 4.28 0.37 -11.61
C VAL A 76 4.80 1.77 -11.90
N LEU A 77 4.72 2.21 -13.16
CA LEU A 77 5.37 3.45 -13.61
C LEU A 77 4.77 4.76 -13.08
N THR A 78 3.49 4.76 -12.65
CA THR A 78 2.77 5.99 -12.26
C THR A 78 2.11 5.86 -10.90
N PHE A 79 2.05 7.00 -10.19
CA PHE A 79 1.37 7.11 -8.90
C PHE A 79 -0.10 6.68 -9.01
N GLU A 80 -0.84 7.21 -9.98
CA GLU A 80 -2.27 6.94 -10.14
C GLU A 80 -2.56 5.44 -10.32
N ARG A 81 -1.73 4.74 -11.10
CA ARG A 81 -1.88 3.29 -11.29
C ARG A 81 -1.55 2.53 -10.02
N CYS A 82 -0.48 2.91 -9.31
CA CYS A 82 -0.10 2.28 -8.04
C CYS A 82 -1.18 2.51 -6.97
N ASN A 83 -1.71 3.72 -6.92
CA ASN A 83 -2.79 4.13 -6.04
C ASN A 83 -4.10 3.39 -6.33
N ARG A 84 -4.41 3.12 -7.60
CA ARG A 84 -5.57 2.30 -7.97
C ARG A 84 -5.41 0.85 -7.50
N ILE A 85 -4.22 0.27 -7.67
CA ILE A 85 -3.91 -1.07 -7.17
C ILE A 85 -3.99 -1.10 -5.64
N ALA A 86 -3.54 -0.05 -4.96
CA ALA A 86 -3.68 0.06 -3.51
C ALA A 86 -5.15 -0.01 -3.06
N ARG A 87 -6.07 0.62 -3.80
CA ARG A 87 -7.51 0.53 -3.50
C ARG A 87 -8.10 -0.84 -3.73
N GLU A 88 -7.72 -1.47 -4.84
CA GLU A 88 -8.12 -2.84 -5.12
C GLU A 88 -7.62 -3.79 -4.01
N PHE A 89 -6.39 -3.59 -3.53
CA PHE A 89 -5.86 -4.30 -2.37
C PHE A 89 -6.73 -4.08 -1.14
N MET A 90 -7.03 -2.82 -0.80
CA MET A 90 -7.84 -2.46 0.37
C MET A 90 -9.23 -3.09 0.31
N ASP A 91 -9.89 -3.08 -0.85
CA ASP A 91 -11.22 -3.66 -1.05
C ASP A 91 -11.21 -5.18 -0.89
N LEU A 92 -10.23 -5.86 -1.51
CA LEU A 92 -10.07 -7.31 -1.40
C LEU A 92 -9.73 -7.74 0.04
N PHE A 93 -8.89 -6.97 0.73
CA PHE A 93 -8.54 -7.21 2.12
C PHE A 93 -9.79 -7.07 3.00
N SER A 94 -10.50 -5.94 2.94
CA SER A 94 -11.71 -5.69 3.73
C SER A 94 -12.82 -6.70 3.45
N ALA A 95 -12.94 -7.17 2.21
CA ALA A 95 -13.92 -8.22 1.88
C ALA A 95 -13.61 -9.58 2.51
N SER A 96 -12.35 -9.86 2.85
CA SER A 96 -11.90 -11.14 3.40
C SER A 96 -11.54 -11.09 4.89
N TYR A 97 -11.28 -9.89 5.43
CA TYR A 97 -10.80 -9.69 6.79
C TYR A 97 -11.98 -9.59 7.78
N ASP A 98 -12.14 -10.61 8.63
CA ASP A 98 -13.16 -10.64 9.70
C ASP A 98 -12.56 -10.37 11.10
N GLY A 99 -11.24 -10.14 11.19
CA GLY A 99 -10.54 -9.87 12.44
C GLY A 99 -9.13 -10.46 12.51
N PRO A 100 -8.43 -10.29 13.64
CA PRO A 100 -7.00 -10.60 13.76
C PRO A 100 -6.64 -12.07 13.53
N GLY A 101 -7.59 -13.01 13.75
CA GLY A 101 -7.40 -14.42 13.44
C GLY A 101 -7.33 -14.76 11.95
N SER A 102 -7.67 -13.80 11.08
CA SER A 102 -7.71 -13.96 9.63
C SER A 102 -6.79 -12.98 8.90
N LEU A 103 -5.92 -12.26 9.62
CA LEU A 103 -5.02 -11.25 9.05
C LEU A 103 -4.16 -11.83 7.92
N GLU A 104 -3.49 -12.95 8.17
CA GLU A 104 -2.58 -13.57 7.22
C GLU A 104 -3.32 -14.05 5.95
N ASP A 105 -4.50 -14.66 6.12
CA ASP A 105 -5.32 -15.17 5.01
C ASP A 105 -5.86 -14.03 4.13
N ALA A 106 -6.41 -12.98 4.75
CA ALA A 106 -6.91 -11.81 4.03
C ALA A 106 -5.77 -11.04 3.33
N LEU A 107 -4.60 -10.98 3.96
CA LEU A 107 -3.40 -10.35 3.40
C LEU A 107 -2.90 -11.12 2.17
N ASP A 108 -2.78 -12.45 2.29
CA ASP A 108 -2.36 -13.33 1.19
C ASP A 108 -3.36 -13.25 0.03
N TYR A 109 -4.66 -13.32 0.33
CA TYR A 109 -5.73 -13.18 -0.67
C TYR A 109 -5.63 -11.88 -1.48
N ALA A 110 -5.48 -10.74 -0.79
CA ALA A 110 -5.34 -9.44 -1.44
C ALA A 110 -4.02 -9.35 -2.22
N TYR A 111 -2.93 -9.89 -1.67
CA TYR A 111 -1.62 -9.92 -2.31
C TYR A 111 -1.62 -10.73 -3.61
N GLU A 112 -2.12 -11.96 -3.60
CA GLU A 112 -2.15 -12.84 -4.76
C GLU A 112 -2.90 -12.24 -5.95
N ARG A 113 -3.94 -11.45 -5.68
CA ARG A 113 -4.78 -10.83 -6.71
C ARG A 113 -4.26 -9.51 -7.24
N THR A 114 -3.42 -8.82 -6.48
CA THR A 114 -2.88 -7.51 -6.84
C THR A 114 -1.42 -7.54 -7.28
N ARG A 115 -0.70 -8.62 -6.97
CA ARG A 115 0.66 -8.85 -7.45
C ARG A 115 0.71 -8.98 -8.97
N GLU A 116 1.91 -8.86 -9.52
CA GLU A 116 2.12 -8.99 -10.96
C GLU A 116 1.77 -10.41 -11.43
N HIS A 117 0.79 -10.53 -12.33
CA HIS A 117 0.59 -11.75 -13.10
C HIS A 117 1.77 -11.88 -14.06
N ARG A 118 2.61 -12.88 -13.81
CA ARG A 118 3.71 -13.26 -14.70
C ARG A 118 3.19 -14.03 -15.92
#